data_AF-A0A399ZYG3-F1
#
_entry.id   AF-A0A399ZYG3-F1
#
_cell.length_a   1.000
_cell.length_b   1.000
_cell.length_c   1.000
_cell.angle_alpha   90.00
_cell.angle_beta   90.00
_cell.angle_gamma   90.00
#
_symmetry.space_group_name_H-M   'P 1'
#
loop_
_entity.id
_entity.type
_entity.pdbx_description
1 polymer ?
#
loop_
_entity_poly.entity_id
_entity_poly.type
_entity_poly.pdbx_seq_one_letter_code
_entity_poly.pdbx_strand_id
1 'polypeptide(L)'
;MIVDAKATTATPFAHASCFIETQFPVARISMESYKERKANYSQTLTGLGKWWGRKPLVLVRAALLGLLLPATGDPARDRDIFLKLMTMDA
;
A
#
# COMPACT_ATOMS: atom_id res chain seq x y z
N MET A 1 38.34 0.89 31.67
CA MET A 1 37.62 -0.33 31.26
C MET A 1 36.11 -0.05 31.33
N ILE A 2 35.59 0.71 30.37
CA ILE A 2 34.15 0.76 30.09
C ILE A 2 34.08 0.85 28.57
N VAL A 3 33.90 -0.29 27.93
CA VAL A 3 33.55 -0.36 26.52
C VAL A 3 32.02 -0.34 26.48
N ASP A 4 31.46 0.75 25.97
CA ASP A 4 30.02 0.88 25.80
C ASP A 4 29.50 -0.25 24.89
N ALA A 5 28.51 -0.97 25.41
CA ALA A 5 27.85 -2.07 24.71
C ALA A 5 27.16 -1.53 23.46
N LYS A 6 27.61 -1.98 22.28
CA LYS A 6 26.98 -1.70 21.00
C LYS A 6 25.58 -2.32 21.00
N ALA A 7 24.54 -1.51 21.13
CA ALA A 7 23.16 -1.95 20.96
C ALA A 7 23.02 -2.53 19.54
N THR A 8 22.75 -3.83 19.43
CA THR A 8 22.42 -4.47 18.17
C THR A 8 21.02 -4.01 17.78
N THR A 9 20.91 -2.87 17.07
CA THR A 9 19.65 -2.43 16.46
C THR A 9 19.31 -3.38 15.32
N ALA A 10 18.61 -4.48 15.65
CA ALA A 10 17.99 -5.33 14.66
C ALA A 10 16.96 -4.49 13.90
N THR A 11 17.09 -4.42 12.57
CA THR A 11 16.12 -3.72 11.71
C THR A 11 14.75 -4.39 11.91
N PRO A 12 13.73 -3.68 12.40
CA PRO A 12 12.41 -4.28 12.61
C PRO A 12 11.85 -4.77 11.27
N PHE A 13 11.28 -5.99 11.29
CA PHE A 13 10.62 -6.64 10.14
C PHE A 13 11.52 -6.99 8.94
N ALA A 14 12.85 -7.01 9.09
CA ALA A 14 13.78 -7.34 8.00
C ALA A 14 13.56 -8.70 7.30
N HIS A 15 12.89 -9.64 7.97
CA HIS A 15 12.59 -10.98 7.45
C HIS A 15 11.09 -11.27 7.37
N ALA A 16 10.24 -10.27 7.63
CA ALA A 16 8.80 -10.44 7.52
C ALA A 16 8.39 -10.36 6.04
N SER A 17 7.50 -11.25 5.60
CA SER A 17 6.86 -11.14 4.29
C SER A 17 6.05 -9.85 4.20
N CYS A 18 5.92 -9.29 3.01
CA CYS A 18 5.14 -8.07 2.81
C CYS A 18 3.65 -8.41 2.63
N PHE A 19 2.75 -7.49 3.02
CA PHE A 19 1.31 -7.64 2.82
C PHE A 19 0.94 -7.89 1.34
N ILE A 20 1.64 -7.21 0.42
CA ILE A 20 1.39 -7.34 -1.03
C ILE A 20 1.68 -8.75 -1.57
N GLU A 21 2.59 -9.49 -0.95
CA GLU A 21 2.97 -10.84 -1.38
C GLU A 21 1.95 -11.89 -0.96
N THR A 22 1.18 -11.62 0.09
CA THR A 22 0.31 -12.59 0.74
C THR A 22 -1.16 -12.39 0.40
N GLN A 23 -1.66 -11.15 0.47
CA GLN A 23 -3.12 -10.91 0.46
C GLN A 23 -3.52 -9.56 -0.16
N PHE A 24 -2.85 -9.15 -1.23
CA PHE A 24 -3.18 -7.91 -1.93
C PHE A 24 -4.58 -7.93 -2.57
N PRO A 25 -5.49 -6.99 -2.26
CA PRO A 25 -6.87 -7.02 -2.75
C PRO A 25 -7.00 -6.51 -4.20
N VAL A 26 -6.51 -7.30 -5.17
CA VAL A 26 -6.43 -6.92 -6.61
C VAL A 26 -7.76 -6.44 -7.18
N ALA A 27 -8.86 -7.15 -6.92
CA ALA A 27 -10.16 -6.82 -7.50
C ALA A 27 -10.70 -5.45 -7.04
N ARG A 28 -10.63 -5.15 -5.74
CA ARG A 28 -11.09 -3.85 -5.19
C ARG A 28 -10.22 -2.70 -5.69
N ILE A 29 -8.90 -2.86 -5.65
CA ILE A 29 -7.97 -1.82 -6.12
C ILE A 29 -8.14 -1.57 -7.61
N SER A 30 -8.40 -2.60 -8.41
CA SER A 30 -8.65 -2.46 -9.85
C SER A 30 -9.93 -1.68 -10.13
N MET A 31 -11.00 -1.93 -9.36
CA MET A 31 -12.27 -1.21 -9.50
C MET A 31 -12.11 0.28 -9.17
N GLU A 32 -11.43 0.61 -8.08
CA GLU A 32 -11.16 2.00 -7.69
C GLU A 32 -10.22 2.70 -8.67
N SER A 33 -9.21 1.99 -9.16
CA SER A 33 -8.32 2.48 -10.22
C SER A 33 -9.08 2.80 -11.52
N TYR A 34 -10.08 1.98 -11.84
CA TYR A 34 -10.94 2.20 -12.99
C TYR A 34 -11.85 3.43 -12.79
N LYS A 35 -12.46 3.56 -11.61
CA LYS A 35 -13.26 4.75 -11.24
C LYS A 35 -12.44 6.03 -11.34
N GLU A 36 -11.21 6.04 -10.79
CA GLU A 36 -10.29 7.17 -10.87
C GLU A 36 -9.98 7.54 -12.33
N ARG A 37 -9.80 6.54 -13.21
CA ARG A 37 -9.59 6.77 -14.64
C ARG A 37 -10.82 7.32 -15.37
N LYS A 38 -12.02 6.95 -14.93
CA LYS A 38 -13.29 7.38 -15.55
C LYS A 38 -13.87 8.67 -14.96
N ALA A 39 -13.29 9.22 -13.90
CA ALA A 39 -13.76 10.44 -13.25
C ALA A 39 -13.70 11.72 -14.11
N ASN A 40 -13.10 11.68 -15.33
CA ASN A 40 -13.04 12.76 -16.31
C ASN A 40 -12.70 14.14 -15.68
N TYR A 41 -13.70 15.02 -15.52
CA TYR A 41 -13.56 16.38 -14.99
C TYR A 41 -13.30 16.45 -13.47
N SER A 42 -13.58 15.38 -12.73
CA SER A 42 -13.34 15.30 -11.29
C SER A 42 -11.98 14.70 -10.94
N GLN A 43 -11.08 14.53 -11.92
CA GLN A 43 -9.71 14.10 -11.67
C GLN A 43 -8.90 15.23 -11.03
N THR A 44 -8.23 14.95 -9.91
CA THR A 44 -7.37 15.92 -9.20
C THR A 44 -6.24 16.48 -10.07
N LEU A 45 -5.81 15.74 -11.10
CA LEU A 45 -4.81 16.17 -12.07
C LEU A 45 -5.46 16.24 -13.46
N THR A 46 -6.11 17.36 -13.78
CA THR A 46 -6.73 17.58 -15.11
C THR A 46 -5.65 17.82 -16.18
N GLY A 47 -5.69 17.03 -17.27
CA GLY A 47 -5.17 17.42 -18.58
C GLY A 47 -3.67 17.24 -18.89
N LEU A 48 -2.81 16.99 -17.92
CA LEU A 48 -1.34 16.96 -18.11
C LEU A 48 -0.74 15.55 -18.26
N GLY A 49 -1.41 14.62 -18.95
CA GLY A 49 -0.83 13.29 -19.20
C GLY A 49 -1.59 12.43 -20.20
N LYS A 50 -0.85 11.79 -21.12
CA LYS A 50 -1.38 10.77 -22.04
C LYS A 50 -1.90 9.55 -21.26
N TRP A 51 -2.96 8.91 -21.76
CA TRP A 51 -3.66 7.81 -21.06
C TRP A 51 -2.79 6.59 -20.72
N TRP A 52 -1.63 6.44 -21.38
CA TRP A 52 -0.63 5.40 -21.11
C TRP A 52 0.41 5.77 -20.05
N GLY A 53 0.57 7.06 -19.71
CA GLY A 53 1.59 7.53 -18.76
C GLY A 53 1.08 7.66 -17.32
N ARG A 54 -0.24 7.79 -17.12
CA ARG A 54 -0.84 8.04 -15.80
C ARG A 54 -1.10 6.74 -15.06
N LYS A 55 -0.30 6.47 -14.03
CA LYS A 55 -0.62 5.45 -13.02
C LYS A 55 -1.70 5.99 -12.08
N PRO A 56 -2.80 5.24 -11.84
CA PRO A 56 -3.81 5.64 -10.86
C PRO A 56 -3.18 5.87 -9.49
N LEU A 57 -3.51 6.98 -8.83
CA LEU A 57 -2.94 7.33 -7.52
C LEU A 57 -3.38 6.33 -6.44
N VAL A 58 -4.60 5.83 -6.55
CA VAL A 58 -5.09 4.76 -5.67
C VAL A 58 -4.26 3.48 -5.78
N LEU A 59 -3.81 3.12 -6.99
CA LEU A 59 -2.94 1.96 -7.20
C LEU A 59 -1.56 2.17 -6.61
N VAL A 60 -0.97 3.35 -6.82
CA VAL A 60 0.35 3.69 -6.27
C VAL A 60 0.32 3.66 -4.74
N ARG A 61 -0.71 4.25 -4.13
CA ARG A 61 -0.91 4.23 -2.68
C ARG A 61 -1.04 2.79 -2.15
N ALA A 62 -1.87 1.98 -2.81
CA ALA A 62 -2.06 0.58 -2.43
C ALA A 62 -0.75 -0.22 -2.50
N ALA A 63 0.04 -0.03 -3.56
CA ALA A 63 1.33 -0.72 -3.72
C ALA A 63 2.34 -0.31 -2.63
N LEU A 64 2.44 0.98 -2.31
CA LEU A 64 3.31 1.46 -1.24
C LEU A 64 2.92 0.90 0.12
N LEU A 65 1.63 0.95 0.47
CA LEU A 65 1.14 0.39 1.73
C LEU A 65 1.33 -1.13 1.77
N GLY A 66 1.08 -1.83 0.66
CA GLY A 66 1.28 -3.27 0.58
C GLY A 66 2.75 -3.70 0.72
N LEU A 67 3.70 -2.87 0.29
CA LEU A 67 5.14 -3.10 0.47
C LEU A 67 5.63 -2.80 1.89
N LEU A 68 5.06 -1.77 2.53
CA LEU A 68 5.53 -1.31 3.85
C LEU A 68 4.88 -2.06 5.03
N LEU A 69 3.68 -2.59 4.84
CA LEU A 69 2.99 -3.34 5.89
C LEU A 69 3.53 -4.77 5.98
N PRO A 70 3.92 -5.24 7.17
CA PRO A 70 4.29 -6.63 7.36
C PRO A 70 3.05 -7.53 7.26
N ALA A 71 3.20 -8.69 6.62
CA ALA A 71 2.23 -9.76 6.72
C ALA A 71 2.41 -10.47 8.07
N THR A 72 1.42 -10.34 8.94
CA THR A 72 1.44 -10.92 10.29
C THR A 72 0.76 -12.29 10.30
N GLY A 73 0.70 -12.91 11.49
CA GLY A 73 -0.03 -14.16 11.69
C GLY A 73 -1.56 -14.01 11.68
N ASP A 74 -2.09 -12.78 11.57
CA ASP A 74 -3.53 -12.50 11.50
C ASP A 74 -3.89 -11.80 10.17
N PRO A 75 -4.15 -12.58 9.10
CA PRO A 75 -4.49 -12.01 7.80
C PRO A 75 -5.80 -11.21 7.80
N ALA A 76 -6.74 -11.50 8.70
CA ALA A 76 -7.99 -10.76 8.78
C ALA A 76 -7.75 -9.34 9.27
N ARG A 77 -6.94 -9.19 10.33
CA ARG A 77 -6.59 -7.89 10.90
C ARG A 77 -5.71 -7.07 9.97
N ASP A 78 -4.71 -7.69 9.33
CA ASP A 78 -3.84 -6.98 8.39
C ASP A 78 -4.64 -6.37 7.24
N ARG A 79 -5.62 -7.12 6.71
CA ARG A 79 -6.50 -6.66 5.65
C ARG A 79 -7.42 -5.54 6.11
N ASP A 80 -7.98 -5.64 7.31
CA ASP A 80 -8.81 -4.59 7.90
C ASP A 80 -8.03 -3.28 8.05
N ILE A 81 -6.79 -3.35 8.58
CA ILE A 81 -5.89 -2.19 8.69
C ILE A 81 -5.55 -1.63 7.31
N PHE A 82 -5.20 -2.49 6.36
CA PHE A 82 -4.89 -2.07 4.99
C PHE A 82 -6.07 -1.33 4.35
N LEU A 83 -7.30 -1.85 4.50
CA LEU A 83 -8.51 -1.23 3.94
C LEU A 83 -8.83 0.10 4.61
N LYS A 84 -8.67 0.22 5.94
CA LYS A 84 -8.79 1.49 6.67
C LYS A 84 -7.78 2.52 6.18
N LEU A 85 -6.52 2.13 6.01
CA LEU A 85 -5.47 3.01 5.47
C LEU A 85 -5.74 3.42 4.01
N MET A 86 -6.45 2.60 3.26
CA MET A 86 -6.92 2.90 1.90
C MET A 86 -8.25 3.66 1.87
N THR A 87 -8.86 3.94 3.03
CA THR A 87 -10.22 4.51 3.16
C THR A 87 -11.25 3.73 2.33
N MET A 88 -11.16 2.40 2.41
CA MET A 88 -12.02 1.42 1.71
C MET A 88 -12.64 0.42 2.70
N ASP A 89 -12.63 0.77 3.98
CA ASP A 89 -13.46 0.13 4.99
C ASP A 89 -14.95 0.40 4.71
N ALA A 90 -15.79 -0.49 5.23
CA ALA A 90 -17.24 -0.47 5.01
C ALA A 90 -17.92 0.62 5.83
#